data_AF-A0A1H0ZD12-F1
#
_entry.id   AF-A0A1H0ZD12-F1
#
_cell.length_a   1.000
_cell.length_b   1.000
_cell.length_c   1.000
_cell.angle_alpha   90.00
_cell.angle_beta   90.00
_cell.angle_gamma   90.00
#
_symmetry.space_group_name_H-M   'P 1'
#
loop_
_entity.id
_entity.type
_entity.pdbx_description
1 polymer ?
#
loop_
_entity_poly.entity_id
_entity_poly.type
_entity_poly.pdbx_seq_one_letter_code
_entity_poly.pdbx_strand_id
1 'polypeptide(L)' 'MTTGLVRPTVSTELIVFGALVVAVAIALLSVGRHLYPRLDLHEDELTSIRLLTALISGLLLLIGLGLVVIGFMM' A
#
# COMPACT_ATOMS: atom_id res chain seq x y z
N MET A 1 4.24 38.09 -19.63
CA MET A 1 2.98 37.68 -18.98
C MET A 1 2.86 36.17 -19.12
N THR A 2 3.37 35.45 -18.13
CA THR A 2 3.68 34.01 -18.17
C THR A 2 2.69 33.24 -17.29
N THR A 3 1.53 32.87 -17.84
CA THR A 3 0.50 32.14 -17.09
C THR A 3 -0.16 31.10 -18.00
N GLY A 4 0.56 30.04 -18.37
CA GLY A 4 0.02 29.06 -19.33
C GLY A 4 0.66 27.66 -19.35
N LEU A 5 1.46 27.28 -18.34
CA LEU A 5 2.14 25.98 -18.31
C LEU A 5 2.06 25.30 -16.94
N VAL A 6 0.86 25.25 -16.33
CA VAL A 6 0.61 24.34 -15.21
C VAL A 6 0.43 22.92 -15.76
N ARG A 7 1.60 22.37 -16.08
CA ARG A 7 2.02 20.98 -16.26
C ARG A 7 0.97 19.87 -16.12
N PRO A 8 0.73 19.08 -17.18
CA PRO A 8 0.17 17.73 -17.06
C PRO A 8 1.08 16.76 -16.28
N THR A 9 2.33 17.14 -15.96
CA THR A 9 3.31 16.26 -15.32
C THR A 9 2.93 15.86 -13.90
N VAL A 10 2.21 16.69 -13.14
CA VAL A 10 1.87 16.39 -11.73
C VAL A 10 0.99 15.14 -11.63
N SER A 11 0.06 14.98 -12.57
CA SER A 11 -0.79 13.78 -12.62
C SER A 11 0.03 12.54 -13.01
N THR A 12 0.91 12.65 -14.01
CA THR A 12 1.76 11.54 -14.43
C THR A 12 2.75 11.12 -13.34
N GLU A 13 3.36 12.07 -12.64
CA GLU A 13 4.29 11.84 -11.52
C GLU A 13 3.59 11.09 -10.37
N LEU A 14 2.35 11.47 -10.03
CA LEU A 14 1.57 10.78 -9.00
C LEU A 14 1.19 9.35 -9.40
N ILE A 15 0.80 9.16 -10.67
CA ILE A 15 0.49 7.82 -11.20
C ILE A 15 1.74 6.93 -11.18
N VAL A 16 2.88 7.45 -11.63
CA VAL A 16 4.16 6.71 -11.62
C VAL A 16 4.60 6.38 -10.19
N PHE A 17 4.47 7.32 -9.27
CA PHE A 17 4.77 7.09 -7.85
C PHE A 17 3.85 6.01 -7.27
N GLY A 18 2.54 6.09 -7.52
CA GLY A 18 1.58 5.07 -7.11
C GLY A 18 1.90 3.69 -7.66
N ALA A 19 2.25 3.59 -8.95
CA ALA A 19 2.65 2.34 -9.58
C ALA A 19 3.93 1.77 -8.95
N LEU A 20 4.90 2.63 -8.61
CA LEU A 20 6.16 2.22 -7.98
C LEU A 20 5.92 1.68 -6.56
N VAL A 21 5.07 2.34 -5.77
CA VAL A 21 4.68 1.89 -4.43
C VAL A 21 4.00 0.51 -4.50
N VAL A 22 3.07 0.32 -5.45
CA VAL A 22 2.40 -0.97 -5.67
C VAL A 22 3.41 -2.06 -6.07
N ALA A 23 4.33 -1.75 -6.98
CA ALA A 23 5.37 -2.69 -7.40
C ALA A 23 6.26 -3.13 -6.22
N VAL A 24 6.66 -2.18 -5.37
CA VAL A 24 7.46 -2.46 -4.15
C VAL A 24 6.67 -3.32 -3.16
N ALA A 25 5.38 -3.01 -2.94
CA ALA A 25 4.53 -3.80 -2.05
C ALA A 25 4.42 -5.27 -2.54
N ILE A 26 4.21 -5.47 -3.84
CA ILE A 26 4.14 -6.81 -4.45
C ILE A 26 5.48 -7.54 -4.30
N ALA A 27 6.59 -6.85 -4.54
CA ALA A 27 7.93 -7.43 -4.41
C ALA A 27 8.19 -7.89 -2.97
N LEU A 28 7.87 -7.06 -1.96
CA LEU A 28 8.00 -7.44 -0.55
C LEU A 28 7.13 -8.66 -0.20
N LEU A 29 5.87 -8.68 -0.65
CA LEU A 29 4.97 -9.80 -0.41
C LEU A 29 5.46 -11.09 -1.05
N SER A 30 5.97 -11.01 -2.29
CA SER A 30 6.54 -12.15 -3.02
C SER A 30 7.80 -12.68 -2.32
N VAL A 31 8.69 -11.78 -1.88
CA VAL A 31 9.91 -12.16 -1.15
C VAL A 31 9.56 -12.80 0.19
N GLY A 32 8.60 -12.24 0.94
CA GLY A 32 8.10 -12.84 2.18
C GLY A 32 7.54 -14.24 1.95
N ARG A 33 6.74 -14.42 0.88
CA ARG A 33 6.16 -15.74 0.55
C ARG A 33 7.22 -16.75 0.07
N HIS A 34 8.29 -16.30 -0.56
CA HIS A 34 9.38 -17.16 -1.03
C HIS A 34 10.36 -17.55 0.10
N LEU A 35 10.63 -16.64 1.03
CA LEU A 35 11.51 -16.89 2.19
C LEU A 35 10.86 -17.78 3.26
N TYR A 36 9.52 -17.78 3.32
CA TYR A 36 8.75 -18.62 4.23
C TYR A 36 7.84 -19.62 3.49
N PRO A 37 8.40 -20.52 2.66
CA PRO A 37 7.61 -21.37 1.77
C PRO A 37 6.90 -22.53 2.49
N ARG A 38 7.28 -22.81 3.75
CA ARG A 38 6.63 -23.80 4.62
C ARG A 38 6.67 -23.35 6.08
N LEU A 39 5.79 -22.42 6.40
CA LEU A 39 5.35 -22.27 7.77
C LEU A 39 4.34 -23.40 7.95
N ASP A 40 4.82 -24.56 8.42
CA ASP A 40 3.99 -25.69 8.88
C ASP A 40 3.31 -25.25 10.19
N LEU A 41 2.51 -24.19 10.06
CA LEU A 41 1.90 -23.48 11.16
C LEU A 41 0.74 -24.32 11.65
N HIS A 42 0.72 -24.54 12.95
CA HIS A 42 -0.48 -25.09 13.59
C HIS A 42 -1.67 -24.16 13.30
N GLU A 43 -2.87 -24.73 13.22
CA GLU A 43 -4.11 -24.00 12.85
C GLU A 43 -4.36 -22.76 13.75
N ASP A 44 -3.87 -22.81 14.99
CA ASP A 44 -3.89 -21.70 15.95
C ASP A 44 -2.98 -20.53 15.54
N GLU A 45 -1.78 -20.82 15.02
CA GLU A 45 -0.82 -19.81 14.57
C GLU A 45 -1.32 -19.13 13.27
N LEU A 46 -1.94 -19.90 12.37
CA LEU A 46 -2.60 -19.36 11.17
C LEU A 46 -3.73 -18.40 11.54
N THR A 47 -4.53 -18.76 12.55
CA THR A 47 -5.64 -17.93 13.03
C THR A 47 -5.12 -16.60 13.58
N SER A 48 -4.09 -16.64 14.42
CA SER A 48 -3.48 -15.44 15.00
C SER A 48 -2.86 -14.52 13.94
N ILE A 49 -2.12 -15.09 12.98
CA ILE A 49 -1.55 -14.34 11.85
C ILE A 49 -2.65 -13.73 10.98
N ARG A 50 -3.75 -14.45 10.74
CA ARG A 50 -4.88 -13.94 9.97
C ARG A 50 -5.57 -12.77 10.67
N LEU A 51 -5.76 -12.85 11.97
CA LEU A 51 -6.29 -11.74 12.78
C LEU A 51 -5.37 -10.53 12.77
N LEU A 52 -4.06 -10.75 12.97
CA LEU A 52 -3.06 -9.68 12.92
C LEU A 52 -3.01 -9.03 11.53
N THR A 53 -3.04 -9.83 10.47
CA THR A 53 -3.06 -9.33 9.08
C THR A 53 -4.34 -8.55 8.81
N ALA A 54 -5.50 -9.03 9.27
CA ALA A 54 -6.76 -8.31 9.15
C ALA A 54 -6.73 -6.97 9.89
N LEU A 55 -6.17 -6.95 11.10
CA LEU A 55 -6.01 -5.73 11.90
C LEU A 55 -5.10 -4.72 11.19
N ILE A 56 -3.90 -5.15 10.76
CA ILE A 56 -2.95 -4.30 10.04
C ILE A 56 -3.56 -3.79 8.73
N SER A 57 -4.22 -4.66 7.96
CA SER A 57 -4.89 -4.27 6.72
C SER A 57 -6.00 -3.24 6.97
N GLY A 58 -6.80 -3.44 8.01
CA GLY A 58 -7.82 -2.47 8.43
C GLY A 58 -7.23 -1.13 8.83
N LEU A 59 -6.12 -1.14 9.59
CA LEU A 59 -5.42 0.08 10.01
C LEU A 59 -4.82 0.84 8.81
N LEU A 60 -4.18 0.11 7.89
CA LEU A 60 -3.61 0.68 6.66
C LEU A 60 -4.70 1.30 5.78
N LEU A 61 -5.85 0.64 5.63
CA LEU A 61 -6.99 1.20 4.92
C LEU A 61 -7.52 2.47 5.60
N LEU A 62 -7.65 2.46 6.93
CA LEU A 62 -8.11 3.62 7.69
C LEU A 62 -7.17 4.81 7.55
N ILE A 63 -5.85 4.59 7.65
CA ILE A 63 -4.83 5.62 7.46
C ILE A 63 -4.85 6.14 6.02
N GLY A 64 -4.90 5.25 5.04
CA GLY A 64 -4.98 5.61 3.63
C GLY A 64 -6.22 6.44 3.31
N LEU A 65 -7.38 6.04 3.84
CA LEU A 65 -8.62 6.81 3.73
C LEU A 65 -8.49 8.19 4.38
N GLY A 66 -7.88 8.25 5.58
CA GLY A 66 -7.61 9.50 6.27
C GLY A 66 -6.73 10.45 5.45
N LEU A 67 -5.68 9.94 4.82
CA LEU A 67 -4.81 10.73 3.93
C LEU A 67 -5.56 11.24 2.70
N VAL A 68 -6.45 10.43 2.10
CA VAL A 68 -7.30 10.86 0.99
C VAL A 68 -8.24 11.99 1.43
N VAL A 69 -8.91 11.84 2.58
CA VAL A 69 -9.82 12.87 3.12
C VAL A 69 -9.07 14.17 3.38
N ILE A 70 -7.90 14.12 4.03
CA ILE A 70 -7.06 15.30 4.28
C ILE A 70 -6.65 15.97 2.96
N GLY A 71 -6.25 15.17 1.96
CA GLY A 71 -5.87 15.67 0.64
C GLY A 71 -7.02 16.31 -0.15
N PHE A 72 -8.28 15.95 0.11
CA PHE A 72 -9.45 16.62 -0.47
C PHE A 72 -9.86 17.89 0.29
N MET A 73 -9.48 18.01 1.56
CA MET A 73 -9.84 19.14 2.42
C MET A 73 -8.85 20.31 2.33
N MET A 74 -7.63 20.05 1.85
CA MET A 74 -6.62 21.05 1.47
C MET A 74 -6.81 21.52 0.03
#